data_AF-A0A942WB35-F1
#
_entry.id   AF-A0A942WB35-F1
#
_cell.length_a   1.000
_cell.length_b   1.000
_cell.length_c   1.000
_cell.angle_alpha   90.00
_cell.angle_beta   90.00
_cell.angle_gamma   90.00
#
_symmetry.space_group_name_H-M   'P 1'
#
loop_
_entity.id
_entity.type
_entity.pdbx_description
1 polymer ?
#
loop_
_entity_poly.entity_id
_entity_poly.type
_entity_poly.pdbx_seq_one_letter_code
_entity_poly.pdbx_strand_id
1 'polypeptide(L)' 'MRKTELKELYKMMFPDYPDIVTVAQLQQMLGVSRHLAYDLINNGYISGVKIGNAFKIPKVNVINYVMEEGVKNAS' A
#
# COMPACT_ATOMS: atom_id res chain seq x y z
N MET A 1 -21.26 2.51 1.21
CA MET A 1 -20.93 1.47 0.21
C MET A 1 -21.25 0.10 0.76
N ARG A 2 -21.82 -0.79 -0.06
CA ARG A 2 -21.99 -2.20 0.36
C ARG A 2 -20.63 -2.89 0.35
N LYS A 3 -20.39 -3.83 1.28
CA LYS A 3 -19.13 -4.58 1.42
C LYS A 3 -18.65 -5.22 0.09
N THR A 4 -19.60 -5.58 -0.78
CA THR A 4 -19.37 -6.14 -2.11
C THR A 4 -18.79 -5.13 -3.11
N GLU A 5 -19.23 -3.88 -3.09
CA GLU A 5 -18.71 -2.81 -3.96
C GLU A 5 -17.26 -2.45 -3.58
N LEU A 6 -16.94 -2.48 -2.28
CA LEU A 6 -15.58 -2.26 -1.78
C LEU A 6 -14.64 -3.35 -2.31
N LYS A 7 -15.08 -4.62 -2.28
CA LYS A 7 -14.31 -5.77 -2.76
C LYS A 7 -14.02 -5.71 -4.25
N GLU A 8 -14.97 -5.26 -5.06
CA GLU A 8 -14.75 -5.09 -6.50
C GLU A 8 -13.82 -3.90 -6.78
N LEU A 9 -13.93 -2.80 -6.01
CA LEU A 9 -12.99 -1.68 -6.13
C LEU A 9 -11.55 -2.09 -5.77
N TYR A 10 -11.35 -2.93 -4.76
CA TYR A 10 -10.05 -3.52 -4.42
C TYR A 10 -9.44 -4.34 -5.56
N LYS A 11 -10.26 -4.95 -6.43
CA LYS A 11 -9.77 -5.66 -7.62
C LYS A 11 -9.45 -4.72 -8.78
N MET A 12 -10.10 -3.55 -8.83
CA MET A 12 -9.96 -2.60 -9.94
C MET A 12 -8.84 -1.57 -9.72
N MET A 13 -8.47 -1.25 -8.47
CA MET A 13 -7.37 -0.33 -8.20
C MET A 13 -6.00 -0.97 -8.45
N PHE A 14 -5.12 -0.23 -9.13
CA PHE A 14 -3.78 -0.68 -9.52
C PHE A 14 -3.78 -2.01 -10.30
N PRO A 15 -4.56 -2.12 -11.39
CA PRO A 15 -4.75 -3.38 -12.11
C PRO A 15 -3.45 -3.91 -12.73
N ASP A 16 -2.54 -3.00 -13.11
CA ASP A 16 -1.26 -3.34 -13.75
C ASP A 16 -0.16 -3.72 -12.75
N TYR A 17 -0.44 -3.71 -11.45
CA TYR A 17 0.52 -4.04 -10.39
C TYR A 17 0.29 -5.46 -9.84
N PRO A 18 1.36 -6.23 -9.58
CA PRO A 18 1.25 -7.55 -8.96
C PRO A 18 0.69 -7.46 -7.53
N ASP A 19 0.20 -8.56 -6.99
CA ASP A 19 -0.36 -8.58 -5.63
C ASP A 19 0.68 -8.33 -4.54
N ILE A 20 1.97 -8.53 -4.85
CA ILE A 20 3.09 -8.18 -3.99
C ILE A 20 3.96 -7.17 -4.74
N VAL A 21 4.02 -5.95 -4.22
CA VAL A 21 4.75 -4.84 -4.83
C VAL A 21 6.04 -4.53 -4.08
N THR A 22 6.98 -3.95 -4.81
CA THR A 22 8.25 -3.42 -4.29
C THR A 22 8.09 -1.95 -3.86
N VAL A 23 9.08 -1.41 -3.13
CA VAL A 23 9.11 0.03 -2.79
C VAL A 23 9.18 0.91 -4.04
N ALA A 24 9.83 0.45 -5.12
CA ALA A 24 9.85 1.17 -6.39
C ALA A 24 8.45 1.25 -7.00
N GLN A 25 7.71 0.15 -7.00
CA GLN A 25 6.32 0.12 -7.46
C GLN A 25 5.41 0.96 -6.55
N LEU A 26 5.59 0.91 -5.23
CA LEU A 26 4.86 1.75 -4.28
C LEU A 26 5.01 3.25 -4.60
N GLN A 27 6.23 3.69 -4.91
CA GLN A 27 6.49 5.07 -5.34
C GLN A 27 5.69 5.43 -6.59
N GLN A 28 5.67 4.55 -7.60
CA GLN A 28 4.90 4.78 -8.83
C GLN A 28 3.39 4.75 -8.59
N MET A 29 2.91 3.86 -7.72
CA MET A 29 1.50 3.75 -7.35
C MET A 29 0.98 5.02 -6.66
N LEU A 30 1.78 5.62 -5.76
CA LEU A 30 1.36 6.77 -4.96
C LEU A 30 1.90 8.12 -5.46
N GLY A 31 2.79 8.12 -6.46
CA GLY A 31 3.43 9.35 -6.94
C GLY A 31 4.35 10.02 -5.90
N VAL A 32 5.00 9.23 -5.04
CA VAL A 32 5.80 9.73 -3.91
C VAL A 32 7.30 9.46 -4.06
N SER A 33 8.11 10.22 -3.32
CA SER A 33 9.56 9.98 -3.26
C SER A 33 9.90 8.66 -2.57
N ARG A 34 11.10 8.13 -2.85
CA ARG A 34 11.64 6.95 -2.17
C ARG A 34 11.66 7.12 -0.65
N HIS A 35 12.05 8.29 -0.18
CA HIS A 35 12.11 8.60 1.25
C HIS A 35 10.72 8.47 1.88
N LEU A 36 9.72 9.14 1.32
CA LEU A 36 8.35 9.10 1.84
C LEU A 36 7.77 7.67 1.77
N ALA A 37 8.04 6.92 0.70
CA ALA A 37 7.63 5.53 0.61
C ALA A 37 8.19 4.66 1.76
N TYR A 38 9.45 4.87 2.16
CA TYR A 38 10.01 4.18 3.32
C TYR A 38 9.41 4.68 4.64
N ASP A 39 9.18 5.98 4.80
CA ASP A 39 8.54 6.52 6.00
C ASP A 39 7.15 5.93 6.22
N LEU A 40 6.36 5.80 5.14
CA LEU A 40 5.03 5.17 5.21
C LEU A 40 5.12 3.71 5.69
N ILE A 41 6.15 2.97 5.28
CA ILE A 41 6.34 1.58 5.71
C ILE A 41 6.86 1.52 7.15
N ASN A 42 7.90 2.30 7.45
CA ASN A 42 8.60 2.26 8.74
C ASN A 42 7.72 2.79 9.89
N ASN A 43 6.88 3.79 9.61
CA ASN A 43 5.93 4.33 10.58
C ASN A 43 4.62 3.50 10.65
N GLY A 44 4.51 2.42 9.88
CA GLY A 44 3.40 1.48 9.94
C GLY A 44 2.12 1.91 9.22
N TYR A 45 2.13 3.03 8.50
CA TYR A 45 1.01 3.47 7.66
C TYR A 45 0.70 2.48 6.54
N ILE A 46 1.74 1.89 5.94
CA ILE A 46 1.61 0.83 4.93
C ILE A 46 2.36 -0.41 5.42
N SER A 47 1.62 -1.44 5.79
CA SER A 47 2.23 -2.68 6.26
C SER A 47 2.93 -3.43 5.12
N GLY A 48 4.17 -3.86 5.35
CA GLY A 48 4.96 -4.68 4.44
C GLY A 48 5.90 -5.61 5.20
N VAL A 49 6.46 -6.60 4.50
CA VAL A 49 7.39 -7.59 5.08
C VAL A 49 8.78 -7.34 4.52
N LYS A 50 9.77 -7.25 5.41
CA LYS A 50 11.18 -7.20 5.00
C LYS A 50 11.69 -8.63 4.74
N ILE A 51 12.09 -8.90 3.51
CA ILE A 51 12.68 -10.18 3.09
C ILE A 51 14.08 -9.89 2.56
N GLY A 52 15.09 -10.29 3.34
CA GLY A 52 16.47 -9.88 3.12
C GLY A 52 16.62 -8.36 3.15
N ASN A 53 17.13 -7.77 2.06
CA ASN A 53 17.34 -6.33 1.95
C ASN A 53 16.18 -5.57 1.31
N ALA A 54 15.09 -6.24 0.95
CA ALA A 54 13.95 -5.63 0.24
C ALA A 54 12.66 -5.71 1.06
N PHE A 55 11.83 -4.67 0.97
CA PHE A 55 10.44 -4.75 1.42
C PHE A 55 9.56 -5.32 0.31
N LYS A 56 8.64 -6.19 0.72
CA LYS A 56 7.55 -6.74 -0.08
C LYS A 56 6.23 -6.27 0.54
N ILE A 57 5.43 -5.57 -0.25
CA ILE A 57 4.23 -4.89 0.23
C ILE A 57 3.03 -5.53 -0.45
N PRO A 58 2.08 -6.10 0.29
CA PRO A 58 0.81 -6.54 -0.29
C PRO A 58 0.09 -5.34 -0.94
N LYS A 59 -0.32 -5.47 -2.21
CA LYS A 59 -1.07 -4.44 -2.95
C LYS A 59 -2.31 -3.98 -2.19
N VAL A 60 -3.00 -4.91 -1.52
CA VAL A 60 -4.16 -4.61 -0.66
C VAL A 60 -3.83 -3.61 0.45
N ASN A 61 -2.61 -3.64 1.01
CA ASN A 61 -2.23 -2.69 2.07
C ASN A 61 -2.02 -1.28 1.50
N VAL A 62 -1.56 -1.17 0.24
CA VAL A 62 -1.48 0.12 -0.46
C VAL A 62 -2.88 0.64 -0.75
N ILE A 63 -3.79 -0.22 -1.22
CA ILE A 63 -5.18 0.19 -1.49
C ILE A 63 -5.87 0.60 -0.19
N ASN A 64 -5.71 -0.16 0.91
CA ASN A 64 -6.26 0.21 2.21
C ASN A 64 -5.75 1.59 2.64
N TYR A 65 -4.46 1.89 2.51
CA TYR A 65 -3.91 3.21 2.84
C TYR A 65 -4.54 4.36 2.04
N VAL A 66 -4.83 4.14 0.75
CA VAL A 66 -5.47 5.15 -0.11
C VAL A 66 -6.97 5.28 0.19
N MET A 67 -7.64 4.18 0.51
CA MET A 67 -9.10 4.13 0.69
C MET A 67 -9.56 4.46 2.12
N GLU A 68 -8.74 4.13 3.12
CA GLU A 68 -8.96 4.43 4.53
C GLU A 68 -8.10 5.65 4.87
N GLU A 69 -8.62 6.87 4.61
CA GLU A 69 -7.97 8.18 4.84
C GLU A 69 -6.94 8.21 6.00
N GLY A 70 -5.67 7.80 5.76
CA GLY A 70 -4.59 7.91 6.74
C GLY A 70 -4.85 7.39 8.17
N VAL A 71 -5.79 6.48 8.42
CA VAL A 71 -6.17 6.12 9.80
C VAL A 71 -5.34 4.96 10.34
N LYS A 72 -4.24 5.30 11.01
CA LYS A 72 -3.95 4.84 12.39
C LYS A 72 -3.36 6.04 13.13
N ASN A 73 -4.06 6.62 14.12
CA ASN A 73 -3.95 6.18 15.52
C ASN A 73 -2.60 5.51 15.79
N ALA A 74 -1.50 6.27 15.65
CA ALA A 74 -0.29 5.97 16.38
C ALA A 74 -0.66 6.04 17.87
N SER A 75 -0.52 4.91 18.56
CA SER A 75 -0.64 4.83 20.02
C SER A 75 0.43 5.66 20.70
#